data_AF-A0A7K1ABD9-F1
#
_entry.id   AF-A0A7K1ABD9-F1
#
_cell.length_a   1.000
_cell.length_b   1.000
_cell.length_c   1.000
_cell.angle_alpha   90.00
_cell.angle_beta   90.00
_cell.angle_gamma   90.00
#
_symmetry.space_group_name_H-M   'P 1'
#
loop_
_entity.id
_entity.type
_entity.pdbx_description
1 polymer ?
#
loop_
_entity_poly.entity_id
_entity_poly.type
_entity_poly.pdbx_seq_one_letter_code
_entity_poly.pdbx_strand_id
1 'polypeptide(L)'
;MAKESREIIERDEVAQLSTLLSVAFDAGLGIVAALEEVIPKARGHVSRKFQTLLDSLAIGGNLYEELNQIRNVDKHPGLDELVIKLQASLQFGTPIAGQLANLARSNRALIAQAALAQAAKRENLMLLPLVFLILPVTVLFAIYPSLEYLNLN
;
A
#
# COMPACT_ATOMS: atom_id res chain seq x y z
N MET A 1 -21.32 39.83 22.08
CA MET A 1 -20.39 39.15 23.01
C MET A 1 -20.53 37.64 23.02
N ALA A 2 -21.60 37.01 23.52
CA ALA A 2 -21.66 35.54 23.64
C ALA A 2 -21.52 34.75 22.32
N LYS A 3 -22.05 35.26 21.20
CA LYS A 3 -21.94 34.63 19.88
C LYS A 3 -20.53 34.71 19.28
N GLU A 4 -19.86 35.82 19.50
CA GLU A 4 -18.51 36.12 18.98
C GLU A 4 -17.45 35.32 19.74
N SER A 5 -17.58 35.19 21.07
CA SER A 5 -16.73 34.32 21.87
C SER A 5 -16.86 32.84 21.48
N ARG A 6 -18.07 32.40 21.11
CA ARG A 6 -18.32 31.02 20.67
C ARG A 6 -17.67 30.70 19.32
N GLU A 7 -17.72 31.62 18.37
CA GLU A 7 -17.08 31.44 17.06
C GLU A 7 -15.55 31.31 17.18
N ILE A 8 -14.93 32.06 18.10
CA ILE A 8 -13.49 31.96 18.38
C ILE A 8 -13.13 30.59 18.97
N ILE A 9 -13.93 30.08 19.90
CA ILE A 9 -13.73 28.76 20.52
C ILE A 9 -13.90 27.66 19.48
N GLU A 10 -14.94 27.70 18.65
CA GLU A 10 -15.17 26.69 17.60
C GLU A 10 -14.05 26.70 16.54
N ARG A 11 -13.49 27.87 16.21
CA ARG A 11 -12.29 27.97 15.36
C ARG A 11 -11.06 27.33 16.00
N ASP A 12 -10.85 27.55 17.29
CA ASP A 12 -9.74 26.95 18.03
C ASP A 12 -9.88 25.42 18.09
N GLU A 13 -11.09 24.90 18.35
CA GLU A 13 -11.37 23.46 18.29
C GLU A 13 -11.09 22.85 16.92
N VAL A 14 -11.50 23.52 15.83
CA VAL A 14 -11.20 23.08 14.45
C VAL A 14 -9.69 23.05 14.22
N ALA A 15 -8.95 24.06 14.67
CA ALA A 15 -7.51 24.12 14.52
C ALA A 15 -6.83 22.94 15.24
N GLN A 16 -7.20 22.69 16.51
CA GLN A 16 -6.68 21.58 17.30
C GLN A 16 -6.97 20.22 16.65
N LEU A 17 -8.21 19.99 16.21
CA LEU A 17 -8.59 18.76 15.50
C LEU A 17 -7.80 18.58 14.21
N SER A 18 -7.64 19.64 13.43
CA SER A 18 -6.86 19.60 12.18
C SER A 18 -5.40 19.23 12.45
N THR A 19 -4.80 19.78 13.52
CA THR A 19 -3.43 19.45 13.93
C THR A 19 -3.32 17.97 14.32
N LEU A 20 -4.24 17.46 15.13
CA LEU A 20 -4.22 16.05 15.55
C LEU A 20 -4.45 15.08 14.38
N LEU A 21 -5.38 15.40 13.48
CA LEU A 21 -5.62 14.61 12.27
C LEU A 21 -4.42 14.62 11.33
N SER A 22 -3.72 15.75 11.20
CA SER A 22 -2.47 15.81 10.43
C SER A 22 -1.43 14.83 10.97
N VAL A 23 -1.24 14.78 12.30
CA VAL A 23 -0.31 13.83 12.93
C VAL A 23 -0.72 12.39 12.67
N ALA A 24 -2.02 12.08 12.73
CA ALA A 24 -2.54 10.75 12.43
C ALA A 24 -2.32 10.35 10.96
N PHE A 25 -2.51 11.29 10.02
CA PHE A 25 -2.23 11.06 8.60
C PHE A 25 -0.74 10.87 8.31
N ASP A 26 0.14 11.63 8.98
CA ASP A 26 1.59 11.46 8.89
C ASP A 26 2.04 10.08 9.40
N ALA A 27 1.33 9.52 10.40
CA ALA A 27 1.51 8.15 10.86
C ALA A 27 1.02 7.08 9.85
N GLY A 28 0.47 7.49 8.71
CA GLY A 28 -0.02 6.60 7.65
C GLY A 28 -1.44 6.08 7.90
N LEU A 29 -2.18 6.63 8.88
CA LEU A 29 -3.56 6.25 9.09
C LEU A 29 -4.45 6.75 7.94
N GLY A 30 -5.35 5.89 7.48
CA GLY A 30 -6.42 6.30 6.58
C GLY A 30 -7.42 7.20 7.30
N ILE A 31 -8.27 7.91 6.54
CA ILE A 31 -9.19 8.92 7.09
C ILE A 31 -10.08 8.41 8.22
N VAL A 32 -10.69 7.23 8.05
CA VAL A 32 -11.54 6.64 9.08
C VAL A 32 -10.73 6.30 10.34
N ALA A 33 -9.60 5.62 10.19
CA ALA A 33 -8.74 5.24 11.32
C ALA A 33 -8.17 6.46 12.06
N ALA A 34 -7.83 7.53 11.34
CA ALA A 34 -7.39 8.78 11.95
C ALA A 34 -8.50 9.46 12.75
N LEU A 35 -9.73 9.47 12.23
CA LEU A 35 -10.89 10.01 12.96
C LEU A 35 -11.19 9.16 14.21
N GLU A 36 -11.20 7.83 14.10
CA GLU A 36 -11.39 6.93 15.24
C GLU A 36 -10.32 7.11 16.34
N GLU A 37 -9.09 7.44 15.96
CA GLU A 37 -7.99 7.66 16.89
C GLU A 37 -8.04 9.04 17.57
N VAL A 38 -8.44 10.09 16.84
CA VAL A 38 -8.38 11.49 17.28
C VAL A 38 -9.66 11.94 17.97
N ILE A 39 -10.82 11.63 17.41
CA ILE A 39 -12.12 12.17 17.86
C ILE A 39 -12.45 11.82 19.32
N PRO A 40 -12.23 10.59 19.81
CA PRO A 40 -12.51 10.24 21.21
C PRO A 40 -11.64 11.00 22.24
N LYS A 41 -10.48 11.51 21.80
CA LYS A 41 -9.54 12.26 22.64
C LYS A 41 -9.81 13.77 22.61
N ALA A 42 -10.48 14.25 21.57
CA ALA A 42 -10.86 15.64 21.43
C ALA A 42 -12.07 15.98 22.32
N ARG A 43 -12.17 17.25 22.70
CA ARG A 43 -13.31 17.78 23.47
C ARG A 43 -13.87 18.99 22.76
N GLY A 44 -15.15 19.28 22.97
CA GLY A 44 -15.79 20.47 22.44
C GLY A 44 -16.98 20.18 21.52
N HIS A 45 -17.55 21.25 20.97
CA HIS A 45 -18.72 21.19 20.12
C HIS A 45 -18.42 20.56 18.76
N VAL A 46 -17.24 20.82 18.20
CA VAL A 46 -16.83 20.30 16.89
C VAL A 46 -16.56 18.80 16.97
N SER A 47 -15.83 18.35 17.99
CA SER A 47 -15.57 16.92 18.24
C SER A 47 -16.85 16.11 18.35
N ARG A 48 -17.89 16.64 19.02
CA ARG A 48 -19.19 15.95 19.14
C ARG A 48 -19.87 15.70 17.79
N LYS A 49 -19.74 16.63 16.83
CA LYS A 49 -20.29 16.44 15.47
C LYS A 49 -19.57 15.31 14.73
N PHE A 50 -18.25 15.25 14.87
CA PHE A 50 -17.46 14.15 14.31
C PHE A 50 -17.72 12.82 15.03
N GLN A 51 -18.04 12.83 16.33
CA GLN A 51 -18.47 11.63 17.04
C GLN A 51 -19.78 11.08 16.46
N THR A 52 -20.77 11.95 16.21
CA THR A 52 -22.01 11.54 15.53
C THR A 52 -21.76 10.99 14.14
N LEU A 53 -20.80 11.57 13.40
CA LEU A 53 -20.36 11.01 12.12
C LEU A 53 -19.76 9.61 12.29
N LEU A 54 -18.86 9.40 13.25
CA LEU A 54 -18.29 8.07 13.54
C LEU A 54 -19.37 7.05 13.91
N ASP A 55 -20.35 7.46 14.72
CA ASP A 55 -21.47 6.60 15.09
C ASP A 55 -22.33 6.22 13.86
N SER A 56 -22.56 7.15 12.92
CA SER A 56 -23.25 6.86 11.66
C SER A 56 -22.44 5.92 10.76
N LEU A 57 -21.12 6.10 10.70
CA LEU A 57 -20.24 5.18 9.97
C LEU A 57 -20.27 3.77 10.55
N ALA A 58 -20.33 3.64 11.88
CA ALA A 58 -20.37 2.34 12.56
C ALA A 58 -21.61 1.52 12.19
N ILE A 59 -22.73 2.18 11.82
CA ILE A 59 -23.96 1.54 11.35
C ILE A 59 -24.05 1.43 9.81
N GLY A 60 -22.96 1.72 9.09
CA GLY A 60 -22.86 1.57 7.64
C GLY A 60 -23.13 2.83 6.82
N GLY A 61 -23.10 4.01 7.44
CA GLY A 61 -23.22 5.29 6.75
C GLY A 61 -22.08 5.54 5.74
N ASN A 62 -22.35 6.38 4.75
CA ASN A 62 -21.35 6.77 3.76
C ASN A 62 -20.56 8.00 4.24
N LEU A 63 -19.25 7.86 4.40
CA LEU A 63 -18.37 8.94 4.89
C LEU A 63 -18.48 10.25 4.12
N TYR A 64 -18.61 10.20 2.80
CA TYR A 64 -18.71 11.42 2.00
C TYR A 64 -20.03 12.14 2.26
N GLU A 65 -21.13 11.40 2.38
CA GLU A 65 -22.47 11.93 2.68
C GLU A 65 -22.54 12.48 4.10
N GLU A 66 -22.02 11.74 5.09
CA GLU A 66 -21.99 12.15 6.50
C GLU A 66 -21.14 13.41 6.71
N LEU A 67 -19.99 13.51 6.03
CA LEU A 67 -19.19 14.73 6.01
C LEU A 67 -19.99 15.91 5.42
N ASN A 68 -20.75 15.69 4.35
CA ASN A 68 -21.64 16.71 3.80
C ASN A 68 -22.78 17.10 4.74
N GLN A 69 -23.30 16.17 5.55
CA GLN A 69 -24.30 16.51 6.57
C GLN A 69 -23.73 17.47 7.62
N ILE A 70 -22.48 17.29 8.06
CA ILE A 70 -21.81 18.22 8.98
C ILE A 70 -21.80 19.65 8.42
N ARG A 71 -21.54 19.81 7.11
CA ARG A 71 -21.54 21.12 6.42
C ARG A 71 -22.93 21.73 6.28
N ASN A 72 -23.95 20.90 6.05
CA ASN A 72 -25.32 21.36 5.87
C ASN A 72 -25.98 21.81 7.19
N VAL A 73 -25.62 21.16 8.29
CA VAL A 73 -26.17 21.47 9.62
C VAL A 73 -25.54 22.74 10.19
N ASP A 74 -24.26 23.00 9.95
CA ASP A 74 -23.55 24.17 10.50
C ASP A 74 -22.75 24.97 9.47
N LYS A 75 -23.14 26.23 9.30
CA LYS A 75 -22.43 27.20 8.44
C LYS A 75 -21.24 27.84 9.16
N HIS A 76 -20.32 27.02 9.68
CA HIS A 76 -19.07 27.50 10.29
C HIS A 76 -17.91 27.42 9.26
N PRO A 77 -17.30 28.55 8.86
CA PRO A 77 -16.34 28.58 7.75
C PRO A 77 -15.13 27.66 7.94
N GLY A 78 -14.59 27.59 9.17
CA GLY A 78 -13.42 26.74 9.43
C GLY A 78 -13.76 25.24 9.41
N LEU A 79 -14.98 24.89 9.81
CA LEU A 79 -15.44 23.50 9.79
C LEU A 79 -15.74 23.07 8.36
N ASP A 80 -16.36 23.95 7.58
CA ASP A 80 -16.61 23.77 6.16
C ASP A 80 -15.31 23.51 5.40
N GLU A 81 -14.28 24.33 5.64
CA GLU A 81 -12.96 24.17 5.01
C GLU A 81 -12.30 22.83 5.41
N LEU A 82 -12.33 22.48 6.70
CA LEU A 82 -11.79 21.20 7.17
C LEU A 82 -12.47 20.02 6.46
N VAL A 83 -13.81 20.02 6.38
CA VAL A 83 -14.56 18.96 5.71
C VAL A 83 -14.23 18.89 4.23
N ILE A 84 -14.14 20.04 3.53
CA ILE A 84 -13.74 20.08 2.11
C ILE A 84 -12.36 19.45 1.93
N LYS A 85 -11.39 19.75 2.81
CA LYS A 85 -10.05 19.14 2.74
C LYS A 85 -10.09 17.63 3.01
N LEU A 86 -10.87 17.17 3.99
CA LEU A 86 -11.06 15.73 4.25
C LEU A 86 -11.69 15.02 3.04
N GLN A 87 -12.72 15.60 2.43
CA GLN A 87 -13.35 15.08 1.21
C GLN A 87 -12.39 15.05 0.03
N ALA A 88 -11.58 16.08 -0.17
CA ALA A 88 -10.54 16.09 -1.19
C ALA A 88 -9.50 14.98 -0.94
N SER A 89 -9.09 14.79 0.32
CA SER A 89 -8.18 13.71 0.70
C SER A 89 -8.79 12.32 0.51
N LEU A 90 -10.11 12.16 0.64
CA LEU A 90 -10.82 10.92 0.24
C LEU A 90 -10.76 10.71 -1.27
N GLN A 91 -10.98 11.75 -2.05
CA GLN A 91 -11.06 11.68 -3.52
C GLN A 91 -9.70 11.37 -4.16
N PHE A 92 -8.62 11.90 -3.60
CA PHE A 92 -7.25 11.68 -4.08
C PHE A 92 -6.48 10.60 -3.31
N GLY A 93 -7.04 10.11 -2.20
CA GLY A 93 -6.46 9.08 -1.32
C GLY A 93 -5.32 9.58 -0.43
N THR A 94 -5.26 9.04 0.79
CA THR A 94 -4.08 9.10 1.69
C THR A 94 -2.95 8.20 1.13
N PRO A 95 -1.68 8.50 1.40
CA PRO A 95 -0.63 8.92 0.46
C PRO A 95 -0.12 7.84 -0.54
N ILE A 96 0.19 8.28 -1.77
CA ILE A 96 0.87 7.54 -2.86
C ILE A 96 2.08 6.69 -2.41
N ALA A 97 2.74 7.06 -1.31
CA ALA A 97 3.88 6.35 -0.74
C ALA A 97 3.61 4.87 -0.37
N GLY A 98 2.42 4.55 0.17
CA GLY A 98 2.06 3.15 0.46
C GLY A 98 1.92 2.30 -0.82
N GLN A 99 1.45 2.93 -1.90
CA GLN A 99 1.35 2.30 -3.21
C GLN A 99 2.73 2.13 -3.86
N LEU A 100 3.65 3.08 -3.70
CA LEU A 100 5.04 2.94 -4.17
C LEU A 100 5.80 1.86 -3.39
N ALA A 101 5.58 1.72 -2.08
CA ALA A 101 6.18 0.64 -1.30
C ALA A 101 5.68 -0.74 -1.76
N ASN A 102 4.39 -0.86 -2.08
CA ASN A 102 3.82 -2.08 -2.64
C ASN A 102 4.30 -2.34 -4.07
N LEU A 103 4.45 -1.31 -4.90
CA LEU A 103 5.02 -1.39 -6.23
C LEU A 103 6.50 -1.82 -6.19
N ALA A 104 7.29 -1.25 -5.28
CA ALA A 104 8.69 -1.64 -5.08
C ALA A 104 8.82 -3.10 -4.63
N ARG A 105 7.92 -3.58 -3.76
CA ARG A 105 7.86 -4.98 -3.33
C ARG A 105 7.52 -5.91 -4.51
N SER A 106 6.55 -5.52 -5.34
CA SER A 106 6.18 -6.23 -6.57
C SER A 106 7.36 -6.33 -7.56
N ASN A 107 8.08 -5.22 -7.79
CA ASN A 107 9.25 -5.22 -8.68
C ASN A 107 10.40 -6.09 -8.15
N ARG A 108 10.66 -6.11 -6.84
CA ARG A 108 11.68 -7.00 -6.26
C ARG A 108 11.32 -8.48 -6.46
N ALA A 109 10.04 -8.83 -6.37
CA ALA A 109 9.59 -10.20 -6.62
C ALA A 109 9.80 -10.62 -8.09
N LEU A 110 9.51 -9.73 -9.05
CA LEU A 110 9.77 -9.97 -10.47
C LEU A 110 11.26 -10.16 -10.77
N ILE A 111 12.14 -9.36 -10.14
CA ILE A 111 13.60 -9.52 -10.27
C ILE A 111 14.06 -10.87 -9.73
N ALA A 112 13.55 -11.29 -8.57
CA ALA A 112 13.87 -12.60 -8.00
C ALA A 112 13.42 -13.75 -8.93
N GLN A 113 12.22 -13.66 -9.50
CA GLN A 113 11.72 -14.64 -10.47
C GLN A 113 12.58 -14.70 -11.74
N ALA A 114 13.00 -13.55 -12.26
CA ALA A 114 13.89 -13.48 -13.41
C ALA A 114 15.27 -14.12 -13.13
N ALA A 115 15.81 -13.92 -11.92
CA ALA A 115 17.05 -14.57 -11.49
C ALA A 115 16.90 -16.10 -11.43
N LEU A 116 15.78 -16.61 -10.90
CA LEU A 116 15.46 -18.03 -10.90
C LEU A 116 15.31 -18.60 -12.32
N ALA A 117 14.64 -17.88 -13.22
CA ALA A 117 14.50 -18.29 -14.61
C ALA A 117 15.86 -18.38 -15.34
N GLN A 118 16.79 -17.46 -15.05
CA GLN A 118 18.15 -17.51 -15.58
C GLN A 118 18.97 -18.67 -15.00
N ALA A 119 18.77 -19.01 -13.73
CA ALA A 119 19.39 -20.18 -13.12
C ALA A 119 18.89 -21.48 -13.77
N ALA A 120 17.58 -21.58 -14.04
CA ALA A 120 17.00 -22.72 -14.78
C ALA A 120 17.56 -22.84 -16.20
N LYS A 121 17.83 -21.73 -16.90
CA LYS A 121 18.47 -21.76 -18.23
C LYS A 121 19.88 -22.39 -18.21
N ARG A 122 20.60 -22.34 -17.07
CA ARG A 122 21.91 -23.00 -16.92
C ARG A 122 21.83 -24.52 -16.78
N GLU A 123 20.66 -25.07 -16.47
CA GLU A 123 20.45 -26.52 -16.43
C GLU A 123 20.78 -27.18 -17.79
N ASN A 124 20.39 -26.54 -18.89
CA ASN A 124 20.66 -27.07 -20.23
C ASN A 124 22.17 -27.09 -20.59
N LEU A 125 23.01 -26.31 -19.88
CA LEU A 125 24.46 -26.36 -20.02
C LEU A 125 25.10 -27.54 -19.26
N MET A 126 24.40 -28.17 -18.31
CA MET A 126 24.90 -29.37 -17.63
C MET A 126 24.70 -30.64 -18.47
N LEU A 127 23.72 -30.67 -19.37
CA LEU A 127 23.46 -31.82 -20.25
C LEU A 127 24.43 -31.90 -21.46
N LEU A 128 24.92 -30.77 -21.97
CA LEU A 128 25.82 -30.73 -23.13
C LEU A 128 27.16 -31.47 -22.91
N PRO A 129 27.90 -31.27 -21.80
CA PRO A 129 29.15 -31.99 -21.54
C PRO A 129 28.94 -33.51 -21.42
N LEU A 130 27.85 -33.96 -20.81
CA LEU A 130 27.56 -35.39 -20.64
C LEU A 130 27.45 -36.08 -22.01
N VAL A 131 26.67 -35.52 -22.92
CA VAL A 131 26.43 -36.13 -24.24
C VAL A 131 27.62 -35.98 -25.17
N PHE A 132 28.29 -34.82 -25.21
CA PHE A 132 29.39 -34.59 -26.16
C PHE A 132 30.78 -34.99 -25.66
N LEU A 133 30.93 -35.32 -24.37
CA LEU A 133 32.22 -35.76 -23.82
C LEU A 133 32.17 -37.24 -23.44
N ILE A 134 31.18 -37.66 -22.64
CA ILE A 134 31.16 -39.02 -22.09
C ILE A 134 30.71 -40.02 -23.14
N LEU A 135 29.65 -39.74 -23.92
CA LEU A 135 29.17 -40.64 -24.97
C LEU A 135 30.22 -40.91 -26.06
N PRO A 136 30.92 -39.92 -26.66
CA PRO A 136 31.93 -40.22 -27.66
C PRO A 136 33.13 -40.98 -27.09
N VAL A 137 33.54 -40.71 -25.85
CA VAL A 137 34.58 -41.52 -25.18
C VAL A 137 34.10 -42.96 -25.01
N THR A 138 32.85 -43.15 -24.58
CA THR A 138 32.25 -44.48 -24.41
C THR A 138 32.17 -45.24 -25.73
N VAL A 139 31.77 -44.55 -26.81
CA VAL A 139 31.73 -45.10 -28.17
C VAL A 139 33.13 -45.46 -28.66
N LEU A 140 34.14 -44.61 -28.42
CA LEU A 140 35.53 -44.91 -28.77
C LEU A 140 36.00 -46.21 -28.09
N PHE A 141 35.74 -46.36 -26.79
CA PHE A 141 36.09 -47.56 -26.04
C PHE A 141 35.36 -48.80 -26.55
N ALA A 142 34.09 -48.68 -26.93
CA ALA A 142 33.32 -49.80 -27.47
C ALA A 142 33.83 -50.26 -28.84
N ILE A 143 34.29 -49.32 -29.68
CA ILE A 143 34.73 -49.62 -31.05
C ILE A 143 36.21 -50.03 -31.10
N TYR A 144 37.04 -49.58 -30.16
CA TYR A 144 38.47 -49.90 -30.07
C TYR A 144 38.79 -51.40 -30.24
N PRO A 145 38.19 -52.34 -29.47
CA PRO A 145 38.47 -53.77 -29.67
C PRO A 145 38.00 -54.27 -31.03
N SER A 146 36.85 -53.79 -31.53
CA SER A 146 36.30 -54.19 -32.83
C SER A 146 37.24 -53.85 -34.00
N LEU A 147 37.98 -52.73 -33.91
CA LEU A 147 39.00 -52.36 -34.89
C LEU A 147 40.27 -53.21 -34.78
N GLU A 148 40.66 -53.57 -33.55
CA GLU A 148 41.80 -54.45 -33.32
C GLU A 148 41.56 -55.85 -33.89
N TYR A 149 40.34 -56.38 -33.76
CA TYR A 149 39.95 -57.64 -34.39
C TYR A 149 39.93 -57.59 -35.93
N LEU A 150 39.68 -56.44 -36.55
CA LEU A 150 39.62 -56.32 -38.01
C LEU A 150 41.01 -56.18 -38.67
N ASN A 151 42.03 -55.78 -37.91
CA ASN A 151 43.39 -55.54 -38.41
C ASN A 151 44.36 -56.71 -38.14
N LEU A 152 43.85 -57.82 -37.62
CA LEU A 152 44.54 -59.10 -37.48
C LEU A 152 44.16 -60.01 -38.65
N ASN A 153 44.63 -59.68 -39.86
CA ASN A 153 44.69 -60.60 -41.00
C ASN A 153 45.83 -60.25 -41.96
#